data_AF-A0A2N1UYY0-F1
#
_entry.id   AF-A0A2N1UYY0-F1
#
_cell.length_a   1.000
_cell.length_b   1.000
_cell.length_c   1.000
_cell.angle_alpha   90.00
_cell.angle_beta   90.00
_cell.angle_gamma   90.00
#
_symmetry.space_group_name_H-M   'P 1'
#
loop_
_entity.id
_entity.type
_entity.pdbx_description
1 polymer ?
#
loop_
_entity_poly.entity_id
_entity_poly.type
_entity_poly.pdbx_seq_one_letter_code
_entity_poly.pdbx_strand_id
1 'polypeptide(L)'
;MKTRVLHNLGLASIAMFCLSFLLPSNTMAQYYPETAIIIEQPHDVIECEGSLDQFLFVVAAPSQKQYKIAYRWWKDGRVISEWVEDFGQITFDTLRYRLSGLYKAEMFVFDPNYNGSTNGGSGWPSGQSYEEARISPIVFSDEANLYVLQKPEFMKDIKSVYTKEGGSLSLTFDANIYGEHNMNNPTYWTQIQWFRGTTPLLDNERYEGTKSSILNIEDIK
;
A
#
# COMPACT_ATOMS: atom_id res chain seq x y z
N MET A 1 -51.12 -84.94 5.45
CA MET A 1 -49.99 -85.88 5.35
C MET A 1 -48.74 -85.09 4.93
N LYS A 2 -47.70 -85.11 5.77
CA LYS A 2 -46.29 -84.74 5.53
C LYS A 2 -45.90 -83.40 4.85
N THR A 3 -45.36 -82.50 5.68
CA THR A 3 -44.04 -81.85 5.59
C THR A 3 -43.46 -81.45 4.23
N ARG A 4 -43.10 -80.16 4.09
CA ARG A 4 -41.71 -79.72 3.83
C ARG A 4 -41.51 -78.22 4.06
N VAL A 5 -40.52 -77.92 4.90
CA VAL A 5 -39.82 -76.64 5.03
C VAL A 5 -38.78 -76.55 3.92
N LEU A 6 -38.54 -75.35 3.37
CA LEU A 6 -37.20 -74.88 3.02
C LEU A 6 -37.22 -73.36 2.77
N HIS A 7 -36.38 -72.68 3.54
CA HIS A 7 -35.97 -71.29 3.38
C HIS A 7 -35.40 -71.01 1.98
N ASN A 8 -35.59 -69.79 1.47
CA ASN A 8 -34.46 -69.11 0.86
C ASN A 8 -34.56 -67.59 1.01
N LEU A 9 -33.51 -67.03 1.58
CA LEU A 9 -33.31 -65.62 1.90
C LEU A 9 -33.15 -64.82 0.60
N GLY A 10 -33.91 -63.73 0.49
CA GLY A 10 -33.68 -62.70 -0.52
C GLY A 10 -32.34 -62.00 -0.26
N LEU A 11 -31.45 -62.08 -1.25
CA LEU A 11 -30.17 -61.37 -1.29
C LEU A 11 -30.39 -59.85 -1.15
N ALA A 12 -29.81 -59.28 -0.10
CA ALA A 12 -29.68 -57.85 0.08
C ALA A 12 -28.73 -57.27 -0.98
N SER A 13 -29.23 -56.26 -1.69
CA SER A 13 -28.47 -55.45 -2.63
C SER A 13 -27.42 -54.63 -1.87
N ILE A 14 -26.14 -54.98 -2.01
CA ILE A 14 -25.03 -54.16 -1.54
C ILE A 14 -24.82 -53.06 -2.58
N ALA A 15 -25.36 -51.88 -2.29
CA ALA A 15 -25.04 -50.66 -3.03
C ALA A 15 -23.56 -50.34 -2.79
N MET A 16 -22.73 -50.63 -3.79
CA MET A 16 -21.34 -50.21 -3.86
C MET A 16 -21.29 -48.69 -4.03
N PHE A 17 -21.24 -47.96 -2.92
CA PHE A 17 -20.87 -46.55 -2.92
C PHE A 17 -19.41 -46.45 -3.37
N CYS A 18 -19.20 -46.12 -4.65
CA CYS A 18 -17.92 -45.61 -5.11
C CYS A 18 -17.64 -44.31 -4.38
N LEU A 19 -16.86 -44.41 -3.31
CA LEU A 19 -16.20 -43.27 -2.68
C LEU A 19 -15.16 -42.76 -3.69
N SER A 20 -15.56 -41.80 -4.52
CA SER A 20 -14.65 -41.06 -5.37
C SER A 20 -13.66 -40.31 -4.48
N PHE A 21 -12.46 -40.89 -4.33
CA PHE A 21 -11.29 -40.19 -3.83
C PHE A 21 -11.08 -38.94 -4.71
N LEU A 22 -11.50 -37.78 -4.21
CA LEU A 22 -11.06 -36.49 -4.71
C LEU A 22 -9.57 -36.39 -4.38
N LEU A 23 -8.72 -36.73 -5.34
CA LEU A 23 -7.31 -36.38 -5.27
C LEU A 23 -7.21 -34.84 -5.20
N PRO A 24 -6.42 -34.28 -4.27
CA PRO A 24 -6.12 -32.86 -4.31
C PRO A 24 -5.50 -32.53 -5.68
N SER A 25 -6.02 -31.50 -6.32
CA SER A 25 -5.44 -30.94 -7.54
C SER A 25 -4.00 -30.54 -7.24
N ASN A 26 -3.05 -31.33 -7.74
CA ASN A 26 -1.64 -30.96 -7.78
C ASN A 26 -1.53 -29.65 -8.56
N THR A 27 -1.30 -28.53 -7.88
CA THR A 27 -0.80 -27.31 -8.49
C THR A 27 0.59 -27.62 -9.05
N MET A 28 0.66 -27.83 -10.36
CA MET A 28 1.95 -27.89 -11.06
C MET A 28 2.65 -26.55 -10.86
N ALA A 29 3.81 -26.55 -10.20
CA ALA A 29 4.67 -25.38 -10.13
C ALA A 29 5.05 -25.01 -11.57
N GLN A 30 4.54 -23.88 -12.06
CA GLN A 30 4.88 -23.37 -13.38
C GLN A 30 6.37 -23.05 -13.39
N TYR A 31 7.13 -23.75 -14.24
CA TYR A 31 8.56 -23.48 -14.42
C TYR A 31 8.73 -22.23 -15.27
N TYR A 32 9.40 -21.23 -14.71
CA TYR A 32 9.70 -19.98 -15.39
C TYR A 32 11.19 -19.94 -15.73
N PRO A 33 11.56 -19.69 -17.00
CA PRO A 33 12.97 -19.59 -17.41
C PRO A 33 13.65 -18.30 -16.92
N GLU A 34 12.87 -17.27 -16.56
CA GLU A 34 13.38 -15.95 -16.21
C GLU A 34 12.94 -15.48 -14.81
N THR A 35 13.65 -14.48 -14.31
CA THR A 35 13.26 -13.72 -13.11
C THR A 35 13.40 -12.22 -13.35
N ALA A 36 12.51 -11.45 -12.72
CA ALA A 36 12.65 -10.01 -12.60
C ALA A 36 13.54 -9.71 -11.39
N ILE A 37 14.61 -8.94 -11.60
CA ILE A 37 15.56 -8.54 -10.57
C ILE A 37 15.30 -7.07 -10.24
N ILE A 38 14.86 -6.78 -9.02
CA ILE A 38 14.70 -5.40 -8.55
C ILE A 38 16.09 -4.85 -8.22
N ILE A 39 16.42 -3.72 -8.84
CA ILE A 39 17.67 -2.99 -8.68
C ILE A 39 17.49 -1.85 -7.67
N GLU A 40 16.35 -1.17 -7.72
CA GLU A 40 16.04 -0.03 -6.84
C GLU A 40 14.58 -0.09 -6.41
N GLN A 41 14.35 0.03 -5.10
CA GLN A 41 13.02 0.04 -4.48
C GLN A 41 12.46 1.47 -4.45
N PRO A 42 11.13 1.64 -4.47
CA PRO A 42 10.54 2.96 -4.27
C PRO A 42 10.81 3.48 -2.85
N HIS A 43 10.85 4.80 -2.72
CA HIS A 43 11.03 5.49 -1.46
C HIS A 43 9.77 6.26 -1.06
N ASP A 44 9.59 6.45 0.24
CA ASP A 44 8.51 7.28 0.77
C ASP A 44 8.64 8.72 0.27
N VAL A 45 7.51 9.33 -0.08
CA VAL A 45 7.39 10.75 -0.46
C VAL A 45 6.47 11.43 0.52
N ILE A 46 6.95 12.48 1.19
CA ILE A 46 6.18 13.30 2.12
C ILE A 46 6.21 14.74 1.64
N GLU A 47 5.06 15.25 1.23
CA GLU A 47 4.96 16.54 0.55
C GLU A 47 3.66 17.27 0.89
N CYS A 48 3.64 18.58 0.69
CA CYS A 48 2.44 19.38 0.93
C CYS A 48 1.39 19.20 -0.18
N GLU A 49 0.12 19.36 0.19
CA GLU A 49 -0.96 19.47 -0.79
C GLU A 49 -0.70 20.64 -1.74
N GLY A 50 -0.75 20.37 -3.04
CA GLY A 50 -0.39 21.33 -4.09
C GLY A 50 1.04 21.22 -4.62
N SER A 51 1.93 20.44 -3.99
CA SER A 51 3.24 20.12 -4.57
C SER A 51 3.08 19.51 -5.97
N LEU A 52 3.97 19.88 -6.89
CA LEU A 52 3.92 19.49 -8.30
C LEU A 52 4.98 18.42 -8.62
N ASP A 53 4.76 17.72 -9.72
CA ASP A 53 5.73 16.83 -10.38
C ASP A 53 6.38 15.79 -9.47
N GLN A 54 5.60 15.24 -8.54
CA GLN A 54 6.05 14.17 -7.64
C GLN A 54 5.95 12.81 -8.35
N PHE A 55 6.80 11.86 -7.96
CA PHE A 55 6.79 10.53 -8.55
C PHE A 55 7.24 9.46 -7.56
N LEU A 56 6.79 8.24 -7.79
CA LEU A 56 7.37 7.03 -7.22
C LEU A 56 7.96 6.23 -8.37
N PHE A 57 9.10 5.58 -8.14
CA PHE A 57 9.72 4.75 -9.16
C PHE A 57 10.36 3.50 -8.57
N VAL A 58 10.43 2.46 -9.39
CA VAL A 58 11.15 1.22 -9.13
C VAL A 58 12.03 0.93 -10.35
N VAL A 59 13.23 0.41 -10.13
CA VAL A 59 14.11 -0.03 -11.21
C VAL A 59 14.22 -1.53 -11.14
N ALA A 60 13.94 -2.22 -12.25
CA ALA A 60 14.11 -3.67 -12.35
C ALA A 60 14.67 -4.05 -13.72
N ALA A 61 15.27 -5.22 -13.81
CA ALA A 61 15.81 -5.76 -15.06
C ALA A 61 15.53 -7.26 -15.18
N PRO A 62 15.38 -7.78 -16.40
CA PRO A 62 15.33 -9.23 -16.63
C PRO A 62 16.73 -9.84 -16.49
N SER A 63 16.78 -11.14 -16.19
CA SER A 63 18.05 -11.89 -16.21
C SER A 63 18.71 -11.94 -17.59
N GLN A 64 17.93 -11.89 -18.67
CA GLN A 64 18.43 -11.87 -20.04
C GLN A 64 17.98 -10.63 -20.85
N LYS A 65 18.89 -10.06 -21.64
CA LYS A 65 18.72 -8.76 -22.32
C LYS A 65 17.66 -8.73 -23.42
N GLN A 66 17.28 -9.87 -24.00
CA GLN A 66 16.27 -9.92 -25.06
C GLN A 66 14.83 -9.73 -24.55
N TYR A 67 14.64 -9.81 -23.23
CA TYR A 67 13.33 -9.66 -22.59
C TYR A 67 13.15 -8.27 -22.00
N LYS A 68 11.93 -7.95 -21.60
CA LYS A 68 11.56 -6.66 -21.02
C LYS A 68 10.76 -6.84 -19.73
N ILE A 69 10.62 -5.77 -18.95
CA ILE A 69 9.79 -5.75 -17.75
C ILE A 69 8.48 -5.00 -18.03
N ALA A 70 7.37 -5.61 -17.63
CA ALA A 70 6.08 -4.94 -17.53
C ALA A 70 5.86 -4.51 -16.07
N TYR A 71 5.36 -3.30 -15.86
CA TYR A 71 5.08 -2.71 -14.56
C TYR A 71 3.61 -2.32 -14.44
N ARG A 72 3.05 -2.43 -13.25
CA ARG A 72 1.84 -1.71 -12.85
C ARG A 72 1.90 -1.31 -11.38
N TRP A 73 1.16 -0.28 -11.02
CA TRP A 73 1.12 0.27 -9.68
C TRP A 73 -0.15 -0.11 -8.94
N TRP A 74 0.03 -0.36 -7.65
CA TRP A 74 -1.02 -0.58 -6.67
C TRP A 74 -1.04 0.57 -5.67
N LYS A 75 -2.23 0.91 -5.19
CA LYS A 75 -2.47 1.80 -4.05
C LYS A 75 -3.46 1.13 -3.11
N ASP A 76 -3.10 1.01 -1.84
CA ASP A 76 -3.95 0.47 -0.77
C ASP A 76 -4.58 -0.89 -1.15
N GLY A 77 -3.79 -1.77 -1.77
CA GLY A 77 -4.23 -3.10 -2.19
C GLY A 77 -5.12 -3.13 -3.44
N ARG A 78 -5.24 -2.03 -4.19
CA ARG A 78 -5.95 -1.97 -5.48
C ARG A 78 -5.02 -1.55 -6.62
N VAL A 79 -5.17 -2.17 -7.79
CA VAL A 79 -4.48 -1.75 -9.01
C VAL A 79 -4.96 -0.35 -9.41
N ILE A 80 -4.03 0.54 -9.73
CA ILE A 80 -4.31 1.93 -10.15
C ILE A 80 -3.72 2.31 -11.50
N SER A 81 -2.89 1.46 -12.09
CA SER A 81 -2.37 1.66 -13.44
C SER A 81 -2.56 0.39 -14.28
N GLU A 82 -2.62 0.60 -15.60
CA GLU A 82 -2.45 -0.48 -16.55
C GLU A 82 -0.99 -0.97 -16.56
N TRP A 83 -0.78 -2.10 -17.23
CA TRP A 83 0.57 -2.60 -17.52
C TRP A 83 1.29 -1.69 -18.52
N VAL A 84 2.51 -1.30 -18.20
CA VAL A 84 3.39 -0.50 -19.07
C VAL A 84 4.77 -1.15 -19.16
N GLU A 85 5.39 -1.10 -20.34
CA GLU A 85 6.79 -1.50 -20.50
C GLU A 85 7.74 -0.37 -20.10
N ASP A 86 8.94 -0.75 -19.64
CA ASP A 86 10.14 0.11 -19.48
C ASP A 86 10.00 1.32 -18.52
N PHE A 87 8.81 1.60 -17.99
CA PHE A 87 8.54 2.68 -17.06
C PHE A 87 8.03 2.15 -15.72
N GLY A 88 8.95 1.86 -14.81
CA GLY A 88 8.65 1.56 -13.42
C GLY A 88 8.26 2.79 -12.59
N GLN A 89 7.74 3.86 -13.21
CA GLN A 89 7.44 5.14 -12.57
C GLN A 89 5.96 5.48 -12.64
N ILE A 90 5.41 6.05 -11.57
CA ILE A 90 4.12 6.72 -11.53
C ILE A 90 4.31 8.18 -11.13
N THR A 91 3.66 9.09 -11.87
CA THR A 91 3.78 10.55 -11.68
C THR A 91 2.49 11.14 -11.13
N PHE A 92 2.63 12.23 -10.38
CA PHE A 92 1.55 12.99 -9.79
C PHE A 92 1.73 14.48 -10.12
N ASP A 93 0.94 14.99 -11.07
CA ASP A 93 1.02 16.38 -11.53
C ASP A 93 0.82 17.40 -10.41
N THR A 94 -0.17 17.16 -9.56
CA THR A 94 -0.44 17.99 -8.38
C THR A 94 -0.94 17.13 -7.25
N LEU A 95 -0.23 17.17 -6.13
CA LEU A 95 -0.60 16.41 -4.95
C LEU A 95 -1.91 16.92 -4.34
N ARG A 96 -2.77 15.96 -4.00
CA ARG A 96 -4.07 16.14 -3.35
C ARG A 96 -4.13 15.14 -2.22
N TYR A 97 -4.80 15.52 -1.13
CA TYR A 97 -4.93 14.65 0.05
C TYR A 97 -5.38 13.21 -0.28
N ARG A 98 -6.31 13.04 -1.23
CA ARG A 98 -6.82 11.73 -1.67
C ARG A 98 -5.77 10.79 -2.30
N LEU A 99 -4.62 11.34 -2.72
CA LEU A 99 -3.52 10.57 -3.29
C LEU A 99 -2.66 9.91 -2.22
N SER A 100 -2.77 10.34 -0.96
CA SER A 100 -2.08 9.70 0.16
C SER A 100 -2.45 8.22 0.25
N GLY A 101 -1.48 7.37 0.54
CA GLY A 101 -1.68 5.93 0.69
C GLY A 101 -0.39 5.14 0.52
N LEU A 102 -0.54 3.82 0.59
CA LEU A 102 0.55 2.86 0.47
C LEU A 102 0.62 2.34 -0.95
N TYR A 103 1.76 2.54 -1.60
CA TYR A 103 1.99 2.18 -2.99
C TYR A 103 2.97 1.03 -3.10
N LYS A 104 2.79 0.18 -4.12
CA LYS A 104 3.79 -0.79 -4.53
C LYS A 104 3.69 -1.06 -6.03
N ALA A 105 4.82 -1.36 -6.63
CA ALA A 105 4.89 -1.80 -8.00
C ALA A 105 4.78 -3.33 -8.07
N GLU A 106 4.03 -3.82 -9.04
CA GLU A 106 4.00 -5.21 -9.46
C GLU A 106 4.66 -5.31 -10.82
N MET A 107 5.49 -6.33 -11.01
CA MET A 107 6.24 -6.49 -12.25
C MET A 107 6.56 -7.94 -12.59
N PHE A 108 6.81 -8.19 -13.87
CA PHE A 108 7.31 -9.47 -14.38
C PHE A 108 8.08 -9.28 -15.69
N VAL A 109 8.87 -10.28 -16.05
CA VAL A 109 9.55 -10.38 -17.34
C VAL A 109 8.59 -10.92 -18.40
N PHE A 110 8.57 -10.28 -19.57
CA PHE A 110 7.83 -10.74 -20.74
C PHE A 110 8.72 -10.83 -21.99
N ASP A 111 8.32 -11.69 -22.93
CA ASP A 111 8.95 -11.77 -24.25
C ASP A 111 8.33 -10.74 -25.21
N PRO A 112 9.05 -9.67 -25.60
CA PRO A 112 8.52 -8.67 -26.53
C PRO A 112 8.30 -9.21 -27.95
N ASN A 113 8.84 -10.40 -28.27
CA ASN A 113 8.63 -11.08 -29.55
C ASN A 113 7.51 -12.13 -29.50
N TYR A 114 6.77 -12.21 -28.39
CA TYR A 114 5.63 -13.10 -28.27
C TYR A 114 4.60 -12.78 -29.36
N ASN A 115 4.37 -13.72 -30.26
CA ASN A 115 3.51 -13.53 -31.43
C ASN A 115 2.11 -14.15 -31.26
N GLY A 116 1.76 -14.57 -30.04
CA GLY A 116 0.41 -15.03 -29.64
C GLY A 116 -0.28 -15.95 -30.64
N SER A 117 0.49 -16.84 -31.30
CA SER A 117 0.09 -17.53 -32.53
C SER A 117 -1.37 -17.99 -32.56
N THR A 118 -2.19 -17.24 -33.30
CA THR A 118 -2.91 -17.79 -34.44
C THR A 118 -2.73 -16.86 -35.64
N ASN A 119 -1.82 -17.23 -36.56
CA ASN A 119 -1.62 -16.66 -37.89
C ASN A 119 -1.02 -15.25 -38.01
N GLY A 120 0.31 -15.17 -37.97
CA GLY A 120 1.11 -14.35 -38.90
C GLY A 120 0.71 -12.89 -39.11
N GLY A 121 0.73 -12.08 -38.06
CA GLY A 121 0.64 -10.62 -38.16
C GLY A 121 1.81 -9.96 -37.43
N SER A 122 2.73 -9.35 -38.17
CA SER A 122 3.76 -8.48 -37.61
C SER A 122 3.13 -7.16 -37.15
N GLY A 123 3.27 -6.86 -35.86
CA GLY A 123 2.78 -5.65 -35.21
C GLY A 123 1.86 -6.00 -34.05
N TRP A 124 2.15 -5.50 -32.85
CA TRP A 124 1.34 -5.68 -31.64
C TRP A 124 -0.15 -5.47 -31.98
N PRO A 125 -0.95 -6.54 -32.08
CA PRO A 125 -2.38 -6.40 -32.33
C PRO A 125 -3.00 -5.85 -31.04
N SER A 126 -3.88 -4.86 -31.18
CA SER A 126 -4.75 -4.40 -30.10
C SER A 126 -5.50 -5.60 -29.49
N GLY A 127 -4.98 -6.15 -28.38
CA GLY A 127 -5.56 -7.31 -27.72
C GLY A 127 -4.59 -8.29 -27.06
N GLN A 128 -3.27 -8.23 -27.35
CA GLN A 128 -2.30 -9.06 -26.62
C GLN A 128 -1.98 -8.45 -25.25
N SER A 129 -2.21 -9.22 -24.19
CA SER A 129 -1.95 -8.81 -22.81
C SER A 129 -0.51 -9.17 -22.43
N TYR A 130 0.21 -8.27 -21.75
CA TYR A 130 1.55 -8.57 -21.20
C TYR A 130 1.58 -9.89 -20.41
N GLU A 131 0.46 -10.25 -19.77
CA GLU A 131 0.31 -11.49 -19.01
C GLU A 131 0.42 -12.76 -19.88
N GLU A 132 0.02 -12.71 -21.15
CA GLU A 132 0.17 -13.84 -22.08
C GLU A 132 1.62 -14.02 -22.53
N ALA A 133 2.34 -12.91 -22.65
CA ALA A 133 3.77 -12.87 -22.99
C ALA A 133 4.70 -13.08 -21.78
N ARG A 134 4.14 -13.24 -20.57
CA ARG A 134 4.88 -13.37 -19.31
C ARG A 134 5.68 -14.67 -19.26
N ILE A 135 6.97 -14.55 -18.90
CA ILE A 135 7.92 -15.65 -18.80
C ILE A 135 8.66 -15.71 -17.46
N SER A 136 8.28 -14.87 -16.49
CA SER A 136 8.70 -14.98 -15.08
C SER A 136 7.50 -15.04 -14.13
N PRO A 137 7.72 -15.42 -12.86
CA PRO A 137 6.75 -15.10 -11.81
C PRO A 137 6.55 -13.59 -11.70
N ILE A 138 5.42 -13.20 -11.13
CA ILE A 138 5.21 -11.84 -10.64
C ILE A 138 6.12 -11.61 -9.42
N VAL A 139 6.74 -10.44 -9.37
CA VAL A 139 7.42 -9.92 -8.20
C VAL A 139 6.82 -8.56 -7.81
N PHE A 140 6.88 -8.23 -6.52
CA PHE A 140 6.43 -6.94 -6.00
C PHE A 140 7.62 -6.16 -5.45
N SER A 141 7.59 -4.84 -5.61
CA SER A 141 8.49 -3.95 -4.86
C SER A 141 8.16 -3.96 -3.37
N ASP A 142 9.04 -3.35 -2.60
CA ASP A 142 8.69 -2.87 -1.26
C ASP A 142 7.57 -1.83 -1.35
N GLU A 143 6.84 -1.67 -0.25
CA GLU A 143 5.79 -0.67 -0.14
C GLU A 143 6.40 0.70 0.16
N ALA A 144 5.87 1.75 -0.47
CA ALA A 144 6.25 3.14 -0.26
C ALA A 144 5.03 4.00 0.06
N ASN A 145 5.16 4.86 1.06
CA ASN A 145 4.14 5.84 1.42
C ASN A 145 4.23 7.05 0.47
N LEU A 146 3.13 7.39 -0.19
CA LEU A 146 2.93 8.78 -0.66
C LEU A 146 2.09 9.48 0.39
N TYR A 147 2.62 10.57 0.92
CA TYR A 147 2.01 11.29 2.02
C TYR A 147 1.83 12.77 1.67
N VAL A 148 0.57 13.18 1.53
CA VAL A 148 0.19 14.55 1.19
C VAL A 148 -0.31 15.27 2.44
N LEU A 149 0.53 16.15 2.98
CA LEU A 149 0.28 16.98 4.15
C LEU A 149 -0.70 18.12 3.81
N GLN A 150 -1.82 18.18 4.51
CA GLN A 150 -2.67 19.38 4.49
C GLN A 150 -2.10 20.45 5.41
N LYS A 151 -2.48 21.70 5.16
CA LYS A 151 -2.14 22.81 6.06
C LYS A 151 -2.67 22.50 7.48
N PRO A 152 -1.89 22.75 8.54
CA PRO A 152 -2.37 22.62 9.90
C PRO A 152 -3.55 23.57 10.15
N GLU A 153 -4.62 23.07 10.74
CA GLU A 153 -5.77 23.86 11.15
C GLU A 153 -6.05 23.68 12.65
N PHE A 154 -6.38 24.79 13.33
CA PHE A 154 -6.84 24.73 14.72
C PHE A 154 -8.27 24.20 14.73
N MET A 155 -8.48 23.09 15.42
CA MET A 155 -9.81 22.57 15.73
C MET A 155 -10.41 23.28 16.94
N LYS A 156 -9.55 23.75 17.85
CA LYS A 156 -9.93 24.50 19.03
C LYS A 156 -8.89 25.56 19.29
N ASP A 157 -9.32 26.82 19.20
CA ASP A 157 -8.48 27.96 19.52
C ASP A 157 -8.09 27.99 21.00
N ILE A 158 -6.94 28.62 21.25
CA ILE A 158 -6.45 28.90 22.60
C ILE A 158 -7.42 29.89 23.26
N LYS A 159 -8.06 29.47 24.34
CA LYS A 159 -8.96 30.33 25.11
C LYS A 159 -8.18 31.27 26.02
N SER A 160 -8.70 32.48 26.23
CA SER A 160 -8.19 33.35 27.28
C SER A 160 -8.42 32.71 28.65
N VAL A 161 -7.36 32.63 29.45
CA VAL A 161 -7.38 32.12 30.83
C VAL A 161 -6.89 33.23 31.75
N TYR A 162 -7.49 33.32 32.94
CA TYR A 162 -7.14 34.30 33.96
C TYR A 162 -6.80 33.57 35.25
N THR A 163 -5.78 34.06 35.95
CA THR A 163 -5.40 33.59 37.27
C THR A 163 -4.93 34.77 38.11
N LYS A 164 -4.74 34.56 39.41
CA LYS A 164 -4.16 35.55 40.31
C LYS A 164 -2.65 35.64 40.09
N GLU A 165 -2.06 36.77 40.46
CA GLU A 165 -0.60 36.90 40.56
C GLU A 165 -0.03 35.83 41.49
N GLY A 166 1.10 35.22 41.10
CA GLY A 166 1.71 34.05 41.73
C GLY A 166 0.96 32.73 41.50
N GLY A 167 -0.14 32.73 40.75
CA GLY A 167 -0.85 31.51 40.36
C GLY A 167 -0.27 30.85 39.11
N SER A 168 -0.82 29.68 38.79
CA SER A 168 -0.48 28.89 37.60
C SER A 168 -1.63 28.93 36.60
N LEU A 169 -1.33 28.70 35.31
CA LEU A 169 -2.34 28.51 34.26
C LEU A 169 -1.90 27.41 33.28
N SER A 170 -2.89 26.80 32.63
CA SER A 170 -2.66 25.84 31.55
C SER A 170 -3.41 26.30 30.30
N LEU A 171 -2.70 26.40 29.18
CA LEU A 171 -3.26 26.67 27.87
C LEU A 171 -3.25 25.39 27.06
N THR A 172 -4.33 25.16 26.32
CA THR A 172 -4.45 24.02 25.43
C THR A 172 -5.07 24.46 24.12
N PHE A 173 -4.61 23.86 23.03
CA PHE A 173 -5.26 23.93 21.73
C PHE A 173 -5.38 22.53 21.17
N ASP A 174 -6.33 22.36 20.26
CA ASP A 174 -6.41 21.17 19.42
C ASP A 174 -6.11 21.62 18.00
N ALA A 175 -5.17 20.95 17.33
CA ALA A 175 -4.86 21.17 15.92
C ALA A 175 -4.90 19.83 15.18
N ASN A 176 -5.27 19.88 13.92
CA ASN A 176 -5.23 18.72 13.05
C ASN A 176 -4.31 19.02 11.86
N ILE A 177 -3.40 18.08 11.59
CA ILE A 177 -2.71 17.98 10.30
C ILE A 177 -3.30 16.77 9.61
N TYR A 178 -4.31 17.02 8.78
CA TYR A 178 -4.97 15.97 8.03
C TYR A 178 -3.93 15.27 7.14
N GLY A 179 -3.74 13.99 7.44
CA GLY A 179 -2.69 13.17 6.85
C GLY A 179 -2.20 12.06 7.78
N GLU A 180 -1.97 12.41 9.04
CA GLU A 180 -1.21 11.56 9.96
C GLU A 180 -1.95 10.22 10.25
N HIS A 181 -3.28 10.23 10.20
CA HIS A 181 -4.13 9.12 10.62
C HIS A 181 -4.26 7.95 9.63
N ASN A 182 -3.76 8.08 8.40
CA ASN A 182 -3.86 7.03 7.37
C ASN A 182 -2.51 6.37 7.02
N MET A 183 -1.43 6.74 7.72
CA MET A 183 -0.10 6.20 7.43
C MET A 183 0.13 4.85 8.12
N ASN A 184 0.71 3.91 7.38
CA ASN A 184 1.37 2.76 7.98
C ASN A 184 2.82 3.16 8.31
N ASN A 185 3.20 3.15 9.59
CA ASN A 185 4.52 3.57 10.09
C ASN A 185 4.97 4.98 9.63
N PRO A 186 4.34 6.07 10.13
CA PRO A 186 4.71 7.42 9.75
C PRO A 186 6.16 7.78 10.12
N THR A 187 6.86 8.43 9.19
CA THR A 187 8.21 8.99 9.38
C THR A 187 8.20 10.49 9.68
N TYR A 188 7.00 11.12 9.70
CA TYR A 188 6.79 12.53 10.02
C TYR A 188 5.91 12.67 11.28
N TRP A 189 6.23 13.68 12.10
CA TRP A 189 5.47 14.03 13.30
C TRP A 189 5.20 15.52 13.34
N THR A 190 4.00 15.89 13.76
CA THR A 190 3.61 17.29 13.96
C THR A 190 4.55 17.97 14.95
N GLN A 191 5.14 19.11 14.55
CA GLN A 191 6.00 19.92 15.41
C GLN A 191 5.22 21.09 15.99
N ILE A 192 5.27 21.24 17.32
CA ILE A 192 4.59 22.31 18.05
C ILE A 192 5.63 23.22 18.71
N GLN A 193 5.36 24.53 18.73
CA GLN A 193 6.16 25.51 19.45
C GLN A 193 5.28 26.65 19.93
N TRP A 194 5.29 26.93 21.23
CA TRP A 194 4.61 28.08 21.83
C TRP A 194 5.46 29.35 21.71
N PHE A 195 4.79 30.49 21.46
CA PHE A 195 5.42 31.80 21.34
C PHE A 195 4.74 32.83 22.26
N ARG A 196 5.54 33.77 22.77
CA ARG A 196 5.05 35.03 23.36
C ARG A 196 5.41 36.17 22.42
N GLY A 197 4.40 36.72 21.73
CA GLY A 197 4.65 37.61 20.60
C GLY A 197 5.44 36.87 19.52
N THR A 198 6.66 37.31 19.24
CA THR A 198 7.58 36.66 18.28
C THR A 198 8.65 35.79 18.94
N THR A 199 8.71 35.73 20.27
CA THR A 199 9.77 35.00 21.00
C THR A 199 9.31 33.58 21.31
N PRO A 200 10.05 32.54 20.90
CA PRO A 200 9.72 31.17 21.25
C PRO A 200 9.91 30.96 22.76
N LEU A 201 8.95 30.29 23.39
CA LEU A 201 9.08 29.86 24.78
C LEU A 201 9.93 28.60 24.84
N LEU A 202 10.75 28.49 25.88
CA LEU A 202 11.55 27.31 26.16
C LEU A 202 11.16 26.79 27.54
N ASP A 203 11.14 25.47 27.69
CA ASP A 203 10.86 24.84 28.97
C ASP A 203 11.89 25.28 30.02
N ASN A 204 11.41 25.67 31.21
CA ASN A 204 12.19 26.08 32.37
C ASN A 204 11.32 26.01 33.64
N GLU A 205 11.78 26.60 34.76
CA GLU A 205 11.01 26.63 36.03
C GLU A 205 9.63 27.29 35.90
N ARG A 206 9.42 28.13 34.88
CA ARG A 206 8.18 28.85 34.62
C ARG A 206 7.30 28.24 33.54
N TYR A 207 7.89 27.67 32.49
CA TYR A 207 7.18 27.16 31.32
C TYR A 207 7.41 25.66 31.18
N GLU A 208 6.34 24.90 30.95
CA GLU A 208 6.41 23.46 30.69
C GLU A 208 5.51 23.10 29.50
N GLY A 209 5.97 22.21 28.63
CA GLY A 209 5.20 21.76 27.47
C GLY A 209 5.26 22.75 26.30
N THR A 210 6.31 23.58 26.20
CA THR A 210 6.49 24.58 25.14
C THR A 210 6.54 24.00 23.72
N LYS A 211 6.71 22.68 23.59
CA LYS A 211 6.64 21.93 22.33
C LYS A 211 5.49 20.93 22.25
N SER A 212 4.43 21.14 23.03
CA SER A 212 3.25 20.25 23.08
C SER A 212 1.95 21.03 22.92
N SER A 213 0.82 20.34 22.75
CA SER A 213 -0.51 20.97 22.66
C SER A 213 -1.00 21.56 24.00
N ILE A 214 -0.27 21.32 25.08
CA ILE A 214 -0.53 21.82 26.43
C ILE A 214 0.68 22.64 26.89
N LEU A 215 0.45 23.89 27.29
CA LEU A 215 1.46 24.75 27.90
C LEU A 215 1.03 25.06 29.33
N ASN A 216 1.86 24.69 30.30
CA ASN A 216 1.71 25.12 31.68
C ASN A 216 2.62 26.34 31.92
N ILE A 217 2.07 27.33 32.63
CA ILE A 217 2.80 28.52 33.03
C ILE A 217 2.62 28.72 34.53
N GLU A 218 3.73 28.72 35.25
CA GLU A 218 3.81 28.93 36.69
C GLU A 218 4.13 30.40 37.01
N ASP A 219 3.93 30.79 38.27
CA ASP A 219 4.28 32.10 38.82
C ASP A 219 3.91 33.28 37.90
N ILE A 220 2.61 33.42 37.64
CA ILE A 220 2.09 34.54 36.84
C ILE A 220 2.40 35.87 37.53
N LYS A 221 2.88 36.84 36.72
CA LYS A 221 3.28 38.18 37.14
C LYS A 221 2.46 39.20 36.37
#